data_AF-A0A8H3V554-F1
#
_entry.id   AF-A0A8H3V554-F1
#
_cell.length_a   1.000
_cell.length_b   1.000
_cell.length_c   1.000
_cell.angle_alpha   90.00
_cell.angle_beta   90.00
_cell.angle_gamma   90.00
#
_symmetry.space_group_name_H-M   'P 1'
#
loop_
_entity.id
_entity.type
_entity.pdbx_description
1 polymer ?
#
loop_
_entity_poly.entity_id
_entity_poly.type
_entity_poly.pdbx_seq_one_letter_code
_entity_poly.pdbx_strand_id
1 'polypeptide(L)'
;MVRIKHRYLLINILYPGPSSTFTRAAPGAGEIPDVVQFHAPTSDLLDQRLLAKMIREGVGELFGEWGVGMIGGSLKVIYLSPATSTAIIRVSRDHYRLVWAALTFVTKLPKPIDQACCVRVVRCSGTIKKAEEEAVRRAREFIIKAREQKGGQNQLEKAMMDRRGGQERDVGDVISMDEVMAEAVFFELVGERRSHNERREALEWHYDHERDTQLMKFV
;
A
#
# COMPACT_ATOMS: atom_id res chain seq x y z
N MET A 1 -20.18 25.00 -15.64
CA MET A 1 -18.92 24.25 -15.85
C MET A 1 -18.96 22.98 -15.01
N VAL A 2 -19.03 21.79 -15.62
CA VAL A 2 -19.18 20.51 -14.92
C VAL A 2 -17.86 19.74 -14.95
N ARG A 3 -17.43 19.19 -13.81
CA ARG A 3 -16.23 18.35 -13.69
C ARG A 3 -16.57 17.00 -13.09
N ILE A 4 -15.99 15.94 -13.63
CA ILE A 4 -16.14 14.57 -13.11
C ILE A 4 -15.49 14.49 -11.72
N LYS A 5 -16.17 13.84 -10.78
CA LYS A 5 -15.74 13.70 -9.39
C LYS A 5 -15.29 12.28 -9.12
N HIS A 6 -14.14 12.14 -8.49
CA HIS A 6 -13.58 10.85 -8.09
C HIS A 6 -13.57 10.68 -6.57
N ARG A 7 -13.53 9.43 -6.13
CA ARG A 7 -13.28 8.99 -4.77
C ARG A 7 -12.06 8.11 -4.74
N TYR A 8 -11.29 8.21 -3.66
CA TYR A 8 -10.07 7.46 -3.42
C TYR A 8 -10.31 6.56 -2.22
N LEU A 9 -10.25 5.25 -2.43
CA LEU A 9 -10.37 4.25 -1.39
C LEU A 9 -8.97 3.82 -0.97
N LEU A 10 -8.64 4.04 0.30
CA LEU A 10 -7.48 3.44 0.94
C LEU A 10 -7.89 2.07 1.48
N ILE A 11 -7.18 1.04 1.06
CA ILE A 11 -7.43 -0.35 1.47
C ILE A 11 -6.19 -0.94 2.13
N ASN A 12 -6.43 -1.91 3.01
CA ASN A 12 -5.42 -2.72 3.66
C ASN A 12 -5.78 -4.20 3.52
N ILE A 13 -4.86 -5.02 3.02
CA ILE A 13 -5.04 -6.45 2.85
C ILE A 13 -4.51 -7.13 4.11
N LEU A 14 -5.37 -7.91 4.77
CA LEU A 14 -5.05 -8.66 5.98
C LEU A 14 -4.95 -10.14 5.64
N TYR A 15 -4.05 -10.83 6.33
CA TYR A 15 -3.85 -12.28 6.17
C TYR A 15 -4.17 -13.00 7.49
N PRO A 16 -5.44 -13.29 7.77
CA PRO A 16 -5.81 -14.05 8.95
C PRO A 16 -5.57 -15.54 8.70
N GLY A 17 -4.39 -16.06 9.07
CA GLY A 17 -4.20 -17.51 9.17
C GLY A 17 -2.75 -18.00 9.09
N PRO A 18 -2.51 -19.26 9.52
CA PRO A 18 -1.19 -19.90 9.53
C PRO A 18 -0.65 -20.24 8.12
N SER A 19 -1.35 -19.84 7.05
CA SER A 19 -0.97 -20.08 5.65
C SER A 19 -0.23 -18.92 4.99
N SER A 20 0.22 -17.92 5.76
CA SER A 20 1.31 -17.09 5.28
C SER A 20 2.46 -18.05 4.98
N THR A 21 2.80 -18.20 3.71
CA THR A 21 3.92 -19.05 3.26
C THR A 21 5.25 -18.62 3.92
N PHE A 22 5.26 -17.46 4.57
CA PHE A 22 6.35 -16.91 5.37
C PHE A 22 6.44 -17.47 6.81
N THR A 23 5.38 -18.09 7.33
CA THR A 23 5.34 -18.64 8.70
C THR A 23 4.91 -20.11 8.71
N ARG A 24 5.62 -20.96 7.98
CA ARG A 24 5.80 -22.34 8.42
C ARG A 24 6.84 -22.35 9.54
N ALA A 25 6.45 -21.80 10.70
CA ALA A 25 7.26 -21.83 11.89
C ALA A 25 7.52 -23.30 12.26
N ALA A 26 8.80 -23.66 12.34
CA ALA A 26 9.24 -24.88 13.00
C ALA A 26 8.67 -24.93 14.43
N PRO A 27 8.42 -26.13 14.99
CA PRO A 27 7.90 -26.27 16.35
C PRO A 27 8.94 -25.70 17.32
N GLY A 28 8.69 -24.49 17.84
CA GLY A 28 9.57 -23.83 18.82
C GLY A 28 9.85 -22.32 18.63
N ALA A 29 9.32 -21.65 17.60
CA ALA A 29 9.50 -20.20 17.47
C ALA A 29 8.47 -19.43 18.33
N GLY A 30 8.98 -18.58 19.23
CA GLY A 30 8.19 -17.82 20.22
C GLY A 30 7.07 -16.98 19.60
N GLU A 31 6.05 -16.70 20.43
CA GLU A 31 4.81 -16.01 20.08
C GLU A 31 5.05 -14.67 19.38
N ILE A 32 5.07 -14.68 18.04
CA ILE A 32 5.09 -13.46 17.23
C ILE A 32 3.78 -12.72 17.52
N PRO A 33 3.80 -11.43 17.92
CA PRO A 33 2.58 -10.72 18.27
C PRO A 33 1.53 -10.77 17.16
N ASP A 34 0.27 -11.08 17.51
CA ASP A 34 -0.86 -11.22 16.59
C ASP A 34 -1.00 -10.05 15.59
N VAL A 35 -0.67 -8.83 16.04
CA VAL A 35 -0.73 -7.62 15.21
C VAL A 35 0.23 -7.69 14.01
N VAL A 36 1.38 -8.34 14.16
CA VAL A 36 2.35 -8.53 13.06
C VAL A 36 1.90 -9.67 12.14
N GLN A 37 1.25 -10.70 12.69
CA GLN A 37 0.76 -11.84 11.91
C GLN A 37 -0.33 -11.41 10.91
N PHE A 38 -1.27 -10.56 11.34
CA PHE A 38 -2.36 -10.10 10.46
C PHE A 38 -1.91 -9.16 9.33
N HIS A 39 -0.75 -8.51 9.50
CA HIS A 39 -0.21 -7.49 8.60
C HIS A 39 1.02 -7.99 7.82
N ALA A 40 1.08 -9.30 7.57
CA ALA A 40 2.15 -9.90 6.77
C ALA A 40 2.30 -9.22 5.39
N PRO A 41 3.54 -9.08 4.89
CA PRO A 41 3.78 -8.53 3.57
C PRO A 41 3.16 -9.42 2.50
N THR A 42 2.61 -8.80 1.47
CA THR A 42 2.11 -9.49 0.30
C THR A 42 3.28 -9.87 -0.59
N SER A 43 3.18 -11.00 -1.29
CA SER A 43 4.15 -11.38 -2.32
C SER A 43 4.24 -10.32 -3.41
N ASP A 44 5.46 -10.05 -3.89
CA ASP A 44 5.75 -9.11 -4.99
C ASP A 44 5.07 -9.48 -6.32
N LEU A 45 4.48 -10.67 -6.41
CA LEU A 45 3.66 -11.11 -7.54
C LEU A 45 2.33 -10.35 -7.65
N LEU A 46 1.90 -9.64 -6.60
CA LEU A 46 0.68 -8.84 -6.63
C LEU A 46 0.93 -7.52 -7.36
N ASP A 47 0.55 -7.48 -8.65
CA ASP A 47 0.60 -6.28 -9.46
C ASP A 47 -0.69 -5.44 -9.35
N GLN A 48 -0.59 -4.14 -9.61
CA GLN A 48 -1.72 -3.20 -9.68
C GLN A 48 -2.78 -3.63 -10.70
N ARG A 49 -2.33 -4.20 -11.84
CA ARG A 49 -3.23 -4.70 -12.88
C ARG A 49 -4.02 -5.91 -12.41
N LEU A 50 -3.33 -6.81 -11.70
CA LEU A 50 -3.93 -8.02 -11.13
C LEU A 50 -4.98 -7.66 -10.07
N LEU A 51 -4.65 -6.70 -9.20
CA LEU A 51 -5.60 -6.17 -8.22
C LEU A 51 -6.83 -5.53 -8.90
N ALA A 52 -6.63 -4.74 -9.95
CA ALA A 52 -7.73 -4.12 -10.68
C ALA A 52 -8.61 -5.15 -11.43
N LYS A 53 -8.01 -6.24 -11.92
CA LYS A 53 -8.73 -7.36 -12.53
C LYS A 53 -9.58 -8.10 -11.50
N MET A 54 -9.00 -8.43 -10.34
CA MET A 54 -9.70 -9.07 -9.23
C MET A 54 -10.93 -8.25 -8.78
N ILE A 55 -10.79 -6.93 -8.66
CA ILE A 55 -11.91 -6.05 -8.31
C ILE A 55 -13.01 -6.08 -9.38
N ARG A 56 -12.64 -6.09 -10.67
CA ARG A 56 -13.61 -6.19 -11.77
C ARG A 56 -14.36 -7.50 -11.76
N GLU A 57 -13.66 -8.61 -11.54
CA GLU A 57 -14.26 -9.94 -11.43
C GLU A 57 -15.22 -10.01 -10.22
N GLY A 58 -14.80 -9.51 -9.05
CA GLY A 58 -15.67 -9.47 -7.87
C GLY A 58 -16.90 -8.56 -8.04
N VAL A 59 -16.78 -7.45 -8.77
CA VAL A 59 -17.94 -6.63 -9.12
C VAL A 59 -18.86 -7.36 -10.12
N GLY A 60 -18.29 -8.08 -11.08
CA GLY A 60 -19.06 -8.90 -12.02
C GLY A 60 -19.83 -10.01 -11.32
N GLU A 61 -19.25 -10.66 -10.33
CA GLU A 61 -19.91 -11.70 -9.54
C GLU A 61 -21.09 -11.17 -8.71
N LEU A 62 -20.93 -9.99 -8.09
CA LEU A 62 -21.95 -9.42 -7.20
C LEU A 62 -23.04 -8.61 -7.92
N PHE A 63 -22.66 -7.89 -8.98
CA PHE A 63 -23.52 -6.89 -9.64
C PHE A 63 -23.72 -7.15 -11.15
N GLY A 64 -23.11 -8.21 -11.69
CA GLY A 64 -23.18 -8.56 -13.11
C GLY A 64 -22.43 -7.58 -14.02
N GLU A 65 -22.69 -7.71 -15.31
CA GLU A 65 -22.08 -6.89 -16.37
C GLU A 65 -22.38 -5.39 -16.22
N TRP A 66 -23.53 -5.05 -15.64
CA TRP A 66 -23.89 -3.66 -15.36
C TRP A 66 -22.89 -3.00 -14.41
N GLY A 67 -22.51 -3.68 -13.33
CA GLY A 67 -21.52 -3.17 -12.38
C GLY A 67 -20.15 -2.98 -13.02
N VAL A 68 -19.72 -3.95 -13.83
CA VAL A 68 -18.44 -3.92 -14.55
C VAL A 68 -18.40 -2.75 -15.55
N GLY A 69 -19.48 -2.51 -16.29
CA GLY A 69 -19.59 -1.39 -17.22
C GLY A 69 -19.50 -0.03 -16.52
N MET A 70 -20.19 0.13 -15.38
CA MET A 70 -20.20 1.39 -14.61
C MET A 70 -18.84 1.73 -14.00
N ILE A 71 -18.06 0.73 -13.55
CA ILE A 71 -16.74 0.97 -12.98
C ILE A 71 -15.63 1.00 -14.04
N GLY A 72 -15.84 0.41 -15.23
CA GLY A 72 -14.79 0.11 -16.20
C GLY A 72 -13.90 1.30 -16.59
N GLY A 73 -14.51 2.45 -16.86
CA GLY A 73 -13.77 3.68 -17.22
C GLY A 73 -13.19 4.45 -16.03
N SER A 74 -13.66 4.18 -14.80
CA SER A 74 -13.32 5.01 -13.62
C SER A 74 -12.38 4.32 -12.63
N LEU A 75 -12.36 2.99 -12.61
CA LEU A 75 -11.54 2.16 -11.72
C LEU A 75 -10.07 2.19 -12.14
N LYS A 76 -9.21 2.74 -11.29
CA LYS A 76 -7.75 2.68 -11.44
C LYS A 76 -7.08 2.49 -10.09
N VAL A 77 -6.21 1.50 -9.98
CA VAL A 77 -5.27 1.39 -8.85
C VAL A 77 -4.15 2.38 -9.12
N ILE A 78 -3.91 3.30 -8.18
CA ILE A 78 -2.86 4.33 -8.32
C ILE A 78 -1.60 3.90 -7.57
N TYR A 79 -1.79 3.26 -6.43
CA TYR A 79 -0.72 2.87 -5.53
C TYR A 79 -1.00 1.48 -4.98
N LEU A 80 0.05 0.68 -4.88
CA LEU A 80 0.07 -0.62 -4.22
C LEU A 80 1.46 -0.82 -3.62
N SER A 81 1.52 -1.07 -2.32
CA SER A 81 2.74 -1.48 -1.64
C SER A 81 2.60 -2.94 -1.19
N PRO A 82 3.38 -3.87 -1.78
CA PRO A 82 3.43 -5.25 -1.31
C PRO A 82 3.97 -5.36 0.12
N ALA A 83 4.95 -4.52 0.48
CA ALA A 83 5.58 -4.50 1.80
C ALA A 83 4.58 -4.19 2.94
N THR A 84 3.68 -3.22 2.72
CA THR A 84 2.68 -2.83 3.74
C THR A 84 1.31 -3.43 3.47
N SER A 85 1.14 -4.18 2.37
CA SER A 85 -0.15 -4.74 1.93
C SER A 85 -1.26 -3.68 1.81
N THR A 86 -0.91 -2.44 1.45
CA THR A 86 -1.84 -1.31 1.31
C THR A 86 -1.95 -0.84 -0.13
N ALA A 87 -3.14 -0.35 -0.51
CA ALA A 87 -3.36 0.18 -1.86
C ALA A 87 -4.31 1.37 -1.87
N ILE A 88 -4.17 2.24 -2.88
CA ILE A 88 -5.06 3.37 -3.14
C ILE A 88 -5.75 3.16 -4.48
N ILE A 89 -7.09 3.13 -4.43
CA ILE A 89 -7.93 2.86 -5.60
C ILE A 89 -8.77 4.11 -5.91
N ARG A 90 -8.72 4.56 -7.16
CA ARG A 90 -9.56 5.61 -7.71
C ARG A 90 -10.82 5.01 -8.34
N VAL A 91 -11.97 5.60 -8.03
CA VAL A 91 -13.28 5.25 -8.61
C VAL A 91 -14.10 6.52 -8.85
N SER A 92 -15.11 6.46 -9.73
CA SER A 92 -16.12 7.52 -9.83
C SER A 92 -16.88 7.70 -8.50
N ARG A 93 -17.30 8.95 -8.21
CA ARG A 93 -18.09 9.27 -7.02
C ARG A 93 -19.42 8.51 -6.96
N ASP A 94 -20.01 8.17 -8.09
CA ASP A 94 -21.36 7.60 -8.09
C ASP A 94 -21.33 6.07 -7.87
N HIS A 95 -20.18 5.43 -8.12
CA HIS A 95 -20.06 3.96 -8.13
C HIS A 95 -19.01 3.41 -7.15
N TYR A 96 -18.44 4.24 -6.26
CA TYR A 96 -17.45 3.78 -5.27
C TYR A 96 -18.01 2.71 -4.31
N ARG A 97 -19.32 2.71 -4.07
CA ARG A 97 -19.99 1.73 -3.20
C ARG A 97 -19.96 0.32 -3.79
N LEU A 98 -20.04 0.18 -5.11
CA LEU A 98 -19.95 -1.11 -5.80
C LEU A 98 -18.56 -1.71 -5.55
N VAL A 99 -17.52 -0.89 -5.73
CA VAL A 99 -16.13 -1.31 -5.49
C VAL A 99 -15.90 -1.61 -4.01
N TRP A 100 -16.44 -0.81 -3.09
CA TRP A 100 -16.34 -1.09 -1.66
C TRP A 100 -16.95 -2.45 -1.33
N ALA A 101 -18.18 -2.71 -1.78
CA ALA A 101 -18.86 -3.98 -1.54
C ALA A 101 -18.04 -5.15 -2.10
N ALA A 102 -17.58 -5.05 -3.35
CA ALA A 102 -16.74 -6.08 -3.95
C ALA A 102 -15.47 -6.35 -3.13
N LEU A 103 -14.77 -5.31 -2.70
CA LEU A 103 -13.57 -5.46 -1.86
C LEU A 103 -13.88 -6.21 -0.55
N THR A 104 -15.01 -5.96 0.09
CA THR A 104 -15.37 -6.65 1.34
C THR A 104 -15.71 -8.13 1.17
N PHE A 105 -16.09 -8.56 -0.04
CA PHE A 105 -16.37 -9.96 -0.36
C PHE A 105 -15.15 -10.72 -0.90
N VAL A 106 -14.01 -10.05 -1.11
CA VAL A 106 -12.77 -10.72 -1.54
C VAL A 106 -12.24 -11.56 -0.37
N THR A 107 -12.19 -12.88 -0.59
CA THR A 107 -11.71 -13.86 0.39
C THR A 107 -10.37 -14.49 0.00
N LYS A 108 -9.99 -14.43 -1.28
CA LYS A 108 -8.76 -15.00 -1.83
C LYS A 108 -8.13 -14.07 -2.86
N LEU A 109 -6.80 -14.04 -2.86
CA LEU A 109 -6.06 -13.38 -3.93
C LEU A 109 -6.10 -14.21 -5.22
N PRO A 110 -6.08 -13.56 -6.40
CA PRO A 110 -6.05 -14.25 -7.67
C PRO A 110 -4.75 -15.06 -7.84
N LYS A 111 -4.83 -16.11 -8.67
CA LYS A 111 -3.64 -16.87 -9.10
C LYS A 111 -2.64 -15.91 -9.76
N PRO A 112 -1.34 -15.96 -9.38
CA PRO A 112 -0.59 -17.12 -8.91
C PRO A 112 -0.46 -17.31 -7.39
N ILE A 113 -0.93 -16.38 -6.56
CA ILE A 113 -0.62 -16.36 -5.11
C ILE A 113 -1.54 -17.30 -4.32
N ASP A 114 -2.81 -17.43 -4.72
CA ASP A 114 -3.86 -18.29 -4.11
C ASP A 114 -3.87 -18.29 -2.57
N GLN A 115 -3.65 -17.11 -1.99
CA GLN A 115 -3.60 -16.91 -0.55
C GLN A 115 -4.93 -16.35 -0.05
N ALA A 116 -5.42 -16.88 1.08
CA ALA A 116 -6.61 -16.36 1.74
C ALA A 116 -6.32 -14.98 2.32
N CYS A 117 -7.14 -14.00 1.96
CA CYS A 117 -6.96 -12.61 2.38
C CYS A 117 -8.30 -11.98 2.76
N CYS A 118 -8.26 -11.00 3.66
CA CYS A 118 -9.39 -10.15 3.99
C CYS A 118 -9.04 -8.71 3.63
N VAL A 119 -9.76 -8.13 2.67
CA VAL A 119 -9.51 -6.74 2.27
C VAL A 119 -10.35 -5.79 3.11
N ARG A 120 -9.69 -4.97 3.92
CA ARG A 120 -10.33 -3.94 4.74
C ARG A 120 -10.27 -2.59 4.02
N VAL A 121 -11.43 -2.02 3.75
CA VAL A 121 -11.53 -0.61 3.33
C VAL A 121 -11.38 0.27 4.56
N VAL A 122 -10.36 1.11 4.52
CA VAL A 122 -9.91 1.90 5.66
C VAL A 122 -10.51 3.29 5.65
N ARG A 123 -10.43 3.98 4.50
CA ARG A 123 -10.87 5.37 4.36
C ARG A 123 -11.28 5.66 2.93
N CYS A 124 -12.31 6.49 2.77
CA CYS A 124 -12.74 7.04 1.48
C CYS A 124 -12.52 8.56 1.42
N SER A 125 -11.58 9.01 0.60
CA SER A 125 -11.21 10.41 0.43
C SER A 125 -11.71 11.01 -0.89
N GLY A 126 -11.86 12.33 -0.95
CA GLY A 126 -12.23 13.06 -2.18
C GLY A 126 -11.03 13.49 -3.02
N THR A 127 -9.88 13.69 -2.40
CA THR A 127 -8.61 14.05 -3.05
C THR A 127 -7.57 12.99 -2.74
N ILE A 128 -6.62 12.81 -3.65
CA ILE A 128 -5.52 11.86 -3.44
C ILE A 128 -4.71 12.26 -2.21
N LYS A 129 -4.27 13.52 -2.08
CA LYS A 129 -3.52 14.05 -0.93
C LYS A 129 -4.08 13.65 0.43
N LYS A 130 -5.42 13.68 0.60
CA LYS A 130 -6.06 13.27 1.85
C LYS A 130 -6.05 11.76 2.08
N ALA A 131 -6.03 10.94 1.04
CA ALA A 131 -5.79 9.50 1.17
C ALA A 131 -4.33 9.20 1.54
N GLU A 132 -3.39 9.96 0.99
CA GLU A 132 -1.93 9.81 1.24
C GLU A 132 -1.60 10.21 2.69
N GLU A 133 -2.07 11.37 3.14
CA GLU A 133 -1.93 11.82 4.54
C GLU A 133 -2.47 10.76 5.53
N GLU A 134 -3.62 10.16 5.22
CA GLU A 134 -4.23 9.11 6.05
C GLU A 134 -3.45 7.79 6.00
N ALA A 135 -2.85 7.44 4.87
CA ALA A 135 -2.00 6.26 4.77
C ALA A 135 -0.74 6.42 5.65
N VAL A 136 -0.09 7.60 5.58
CA VAL A 136 1.09 7.92 6.39
C VAL A 136 0.74 7.97 7.87
N ARG A 137 -0.38 8.62 8.25
CA ARG A 137 -0.83 8.68 9.65
C ARG A 137 -1.01 7.28 10.24
N ARG A 138 -1.62 6.37 9.47
CA ARG A 138 -1.84 4.98 9.90
C ARG A 138 -0.57 4.15 9.94
N ALA A 139 0.34 4.33 8.99
CA ALA A 139 1.64 3.68 9.03
C ALA A 139 2.40 4.06 10.32
N ARG A 140 2.41 5.34 10.69
CA ARG A 140 3.02 5.82 11.94
C ARG A 140 2.36 5.20 13.18
N GLU A 141 1.02 5.19 13.23
CA GLU A 141 0.28 4.56 14.34
C GLU A 141 0.56 3.06 14.45
N PHE A 142 0.74 2.37 13.32
CA PHE A 142 1.07 0.96 13.28
C PHE A 142 2.48 0.70 13.84
N ILE A 143 3.46 1.53 13.47
CA ILE A 143 4.83 1.45 13.97
C ILE A 143 4.89 1.66 15.49
N ILE A 144 4.16 2.67 16.01
CA ILE A 144 4.11 2.95 17.46
C ILE A 144 3.57 1.73 18.21
N LYS A 145 2.46 1.14 17.74
CA LYS A 145 1.86 -0.06 18.35
C LYS A 145 2.79 -1.27 18.29
N ALA A 146 3.48 -1.46 17.17
CA ALA A 146 4.47 -2.54 17.03
C ALA A 146 5.66 -2.35 17.99
N ARG A 147 6.10 -1.10 18.21
CA ARG A 147 7.17 -0.77 19.16
C ARG A 147 6.76 -0.98 20.61
N GLU A 148 5.53 -0.61 20.99
CA GLU A 148 5.00 -0.84 22.33
C GLU A 148 4.94 -2.34 22.68
N GLN A 149 4.54 -3.18 21.73
CA GLN A 149 4.51 -4.63 21.92
C GLN A 149 5.90 -5.25 22.07
N LYS A 150 6.87 -4.83 21.23
CA LYS A 150 8.28 -5.24 21.38
C LYS A 150 8.89 -4.72 22.69
N GLY A 151 8.55 -3.49 23.09
CA GLY A 151 8.99 -2.90 24.35
C GLY A 151 8.45 -3.63 25.57
N GLY A 152 7.20 -4.09 25.54
CA GLY A 152 6.61 -4.93 26.58
C GLY A 152 7.27 -6.31 26.68
N GLN A 153 7.57 -6.96 25.54
CA GLN A 153 8.32 -8.22 25.51
C GLN A 153 9.76 -8.04 26.03
N ASN A 154 10.46 -6.99 25.61
CA ASN A 154 11.80 -6.68 26.10
C ASN A 154 11.80 -6.29 27.59
N GLN A 155 10.76 -5.64 28.11
CA GLN A 155 10.65 -5.34 29.55
C GLN A 155 10.34 -6.59 30.37
N LEU A 156 9.51 -7.51 29.85
CA LEU A 156 9.28 -8.81 30.47
C LEU A 156 10.54 -9.69 30.47
N GLU A 157 11.25 -9.76 29.34
CA GLU A 157 12.55 -10.44 29.26
C GLU A 157 13.59 -9.78 30.16
N LYS A 158 13.68 -8.45 30.18
CA LYS A 158 14.61 -7.71 31.05
C LYS A 158 14.27 -7.91 32.53
N ALA A 159 13.00 -7.91 32.92
CA ALA A 159 12.56 -8.21 34.30
C ALA A 159 12.80 -9.68 34.71
N MET A 160 12.80 -10.62 33.75
CA MET A 160 13.21 -12.01 34.00
C MET A 160 14.74 -12.16 34.07
N MET A 161 15.50 -11.36 33.31
CA MET A 161 16.97 -11.41 33.25
C MET A 161 17.65 -10.62 34.39
N ASP A 162 16.99 -9.60 34.95
CA ASP A 162 17.48 -8.82 36.10
C ASP A 162 17.48 -9.61 37.42
N ARG A 163 16.92 -10.84 37.43
CA ARG A 163 17.15 -11.81 38.52
C ARG A 163 18.47 -12.58 38.40
N ARG A 164 19.26 -12.38 37.33
CA ARG A 164 20.46 -13.19 37.06
C ARG A 164 21.75 -12.45 36.70
N GLY A 165 21.78 -11.12 36.76
CA GLY A 165 23.05 -10.38 36.74
C GLY A 165 22.99 -9.14 35.87
N GLY A 166 23.29 -7.99 36.47
CA GLY A 166 23.36 -6.72 35.79
C GLY A 166 24.59 -6.61 34.91
N GLN A 167 24.39 -6.11 33.69
CA GLN A 167 25.39 -5.28 33.00
C GLN A 167 24.69 -4.40 31.96
N GLU A 168 24.74 -3.09 32.18
CA GLU A 168 24.37 -2.06 31.21
C GLU A 168 25.27 -2.10 29.99
N ARG A 169 24.72 -1.99 28.78
CA ARG A 169 25.41 -1.40 27.61
C ARG A 169 24.42 -0.78 26.62
N ASP A 170 24.92 0.29 26.01
CA ASP A 170 24.28 1.28 25.14
C ASP A 170 23.51 0.71 23.93
N VAL A 171 22.37 1.34 23.61
CA VAL A 171 21.72 1.20 22.30
C VAL A 171 21.81 2.56 21.62
N GLY A 172 22.85 2.73 20.81
CA GLY A 172 22.95 3.86 19.88
C GLY A 172 21.80 3.82 18.87
N ASP A 173 21.32 5.00 18.51
CA ASP A 173 20.30 5.21 17.48
C ASP A 173 20.75 4.58 16.14
N VAL A 174 20.27 3.37 15.88
CA VAL A 174 20.26 2.80 14.54
C VAL A 174 18.98 3.30 13.89
N ILE A 175 19.11 4.28 13.00
CA ILE A 175 18.00 4.74 12.14
C ILE A 175 17.47 3.49 11.42
N SER A 176 16.29 3.03 11.86
CA SER A 176 15.75 1.74 11.42
C SER A 176 15.22 1.85 9.99
N MET A 177 15.38 0.77 9.22
CA MET A 177 14.88 0.61 7.86
C MET A 177 13.41 1.07 7.69
N ASP A 178 12.62 1.07 8.76
CA ASP A 178 11.21 1.46 8.78
C ASP A 178 10.98 2.98 8.65
N GLU A 179 11.88 3.83 9.16
CA GLU A 179 11.86 5.27 8.89
C GLU A 179 12.24 5.56 7.43
N VAL A 180 13.20 4.79 6.89
CA VAL A 180 13.58 4.81 5.47
C VAL A 180 12.40 4.38 4.59
N MET A 181 11.61 3.38 5.02
CA MET A 181 10.41 2.95 4.31
C MET A 181 9.28 3.97 4.42
N ALA A 182 9.12 4.66 5.55
CA ALA A 182 8.13 5.74 5.68
C ALA A 182 8.51 6.97 4.85
N GLU A 183 9.80 7.32 4.78
CA GLU A 183 10.32 8.33 3.85
C GLU A 183 10.24 7.86 2.40
N ALA A 184 10.53 6.60 2.10
CA ALA A 184 10.39 6.04 0.76
C ALA A 184 8.92 6.03 0.33
N VAL A 185 7.99 5.69 1.22
CA VAL A 185 6.54 5.77 0.97
C VAL A 185 6.12 7.22 0.77
N PHE A 186 6.66 8.19 1.52
CA PHE A 186 6.43 9.62 1.27
C PHE A 186 7.05 10.09 -0.06
N PHE A 187 8.24 9.61 -0.42
CA PHE A 187 8.96 9.93 -1.66
C PHE A 187 8.33 9.22 -2.87
N GLU A 188 7.73 8.05 -2.70
CA GLU A 188 6.98 7.28 -3.71
C GLU A 188 5.56 7.88 -3.88
N LEU A 189 4.92 8.33 -2.78
CA LEU A 189 3.63 9.03 -2.80
C LEU A 189 3.71 10.44 -3.39
N VAL A 190 4.79 11.17 -3.12
CA VAL A 190 4.99 12.56 -3.60
C VAL A 190 5.79 12.60 -4.91
N GLY A 191 6.66 11.61 -5.17
CA GLY A 191 7.69 11.66 -6.22
C GLY A 191 7.43 10.84 -7.48
N GLU A 192 6.52 9.87 -7.50
CA GLU A 192 6.27 9.07 -8.70
C GLU A 192 5.21 9.69 -9.62
N ARG A 193 5.45 10.94 -10.04
CA ARG A 193 4.89 11.50 -11.27
C ARG A 193 6.00 11.99 -12.20
N ARG A 194 6.98 11.12 -12.48
CA ARG A 194 7.71 11.14 -13.76
C ARG A 194 8.06 9.71 -14.16
N SER A 195 7.24 9.18 -15.05
CA SER A 195 7.61 8.05 -15.89
C SER A 195 9.00 8.30 -16.49
N HIS A 196 9.90 7.32 -16.37
CA HIS A 196 11.20 7.28 -17.03
C HIS A 196 11.08 7.41 -18.57
N ASN A 197 9.87 7.21 -19.12
CA ASN A 197 9.56 7.38 -20.54
C ASN A 197 9.20 8.84 -20.90
N GLU A 198 8.55 9.58 -20.00
CA GLU A 198 8.16 10.99 -20.24
C GLU A 198 9.34 11.97 -20.14
N ARG A 199 10.45 11.57 -19.50
CA ARG A 199 11.68 12.36 -19.50
C ARG A 199 12.39 12.37 -20.85
N ARG A 200 12.26 11.31 -21.66
CA ARG A 200 12.82 11.32 -23.04
C ARG A 200 11.97 12.20 -23.94
N GLU A 201 10.65 12.09 -23.88
CA GLU A 201 9.75 12.96 -24.66
C GLU A 201 9.83 14.44 -24.22
N ALA A 202 9.92 14.76 -22.92
CA ALA A 202 10.03 16.15 -22.48
C ALA A 202 11.41 16.80 -22.76
N LEU A 203 12.50 16.01 -22.77
CA LEU A 203 13.82 16.50 -23.19
C LEU A 203 13.91 16.65 -24.71
N GLU A 204 13.23 15.81 -25.48
CA GLU A 204 13.14 15.94 -26.94
C GLU A 204 12.34 17.20 -27.35
N TRP A 205 11.28 17.53 -26.62
CA TRP A 205 10.52 18.78 -26.82
C TRP A 205 11.29 20.05 -26.41
N HIS A 206 12.13 20.00 -25.37
CA HIS A 206 12.95 21.15 -24.98
C HIS A 206 14.14 21.38 -25.92
N TYR A 207 14.67 20.33 -26.55
CA TYR A 207 15.80 20.43 -27.48
C TYR A 207 15.38 20.93 -28.88
N ASP A 208 14.13 20.70 -29.30
CA ASP A 208 13.62 21.25 -30.57
C ASP A 208 13.17 22.71 -30.46
N HIS A 209 12.67 23.15 -29.29
CA HIS A 209 12.28 24.56 -29.10
C HIS A 209 13.47 25.54 -29.04
N GLU A 210 14.65 25.07 -28.61
CA GLU A 210 15.90 25.87 -28.62
C GLU A 210 16.56 25.96 -30.01
N ARG A 211 16.32 24.98 -30.91
CA ARG A 211 16.80 25.08 -32.31
C ARG A 211 15.99 26.08 -33.14
N ASP A 212 14.68 26.13 -32.95
CA ASP A 212 13.83 27.10 -33.68
C ASP A 212 14.03 28.55 -33.21
N THR A 213 14.36 28.77 -31.92
CA THR A 213 14.64 30.11 -31.41
C THR A 213 16.07 30.60 -31.68
N GLN A 214 17.03 29.70 -31.96
CA GLN A 214 18.37 30.10 -32.42
C GLN A 214 18.44 30.34 -33.94
N LEU A 215 17.60 29.69 -34.75
CA LEU A 215 17.54 29.93 -36.20
C LEU A 215 16.81 31.24 -36.58
N MET A 216 15.98 31.81 -35.69
CA MET A 216 15.36 33.13 -35.90
C MET A 216 16.24 34.32 -35.48
N LYS A 217 17.47 34.11 -35.01
CA LYS A 217 18.42 35.20 -34.68
C LYS A 217 19.48 35.45 -35.76
N PHE A 218 19.37 34.81 -36.92
CA PHE A 218 20.19 35.06 -38.11
C PHE A 218 19.33 35.20 -39.37
N VAL A 219 18.41 36.17 -39.36
CA VAL A 219 17.96 36.94 -40.55
C VAL A 219 17.72 38.37 -40.11
#